data_AF-A0A540L781-F1
#
_entry.id   AF-A0A540L781-F1
#
_cell.length_a   1.000
_cell.length_b   1.000
_cell.length_c   1.000
_cell.angle_alpha   90.00
_cell.angle_beta   90.00
_cell.angle_gamma   90.00
#
_symmetry.space_group_name_H-M   'P 1'
#
loop_
_entity.id
_entity.type
_entity.pdbx_description
1 polymer ?
#
loop_
_entity_poly.entity_id
_entity_poly.type
_entity_poly.pdbx_seq_one_letter_code
_entity_poly.pdbx_strand_id
1 'polypeptide(L)'
;MMMGLELGLGWVGAILVGTGWLALGYFFGARYPPRIIFSARLAKQAALANDLSNGKKKKKKNKDKPKDPLEIENLADILQDFKMVLVVRNDLKMGKGKIAAQCRWEMCAQPKVVVKIESEEDMLVLQERAKSLNLPTHITIDAGRTQIAPNSRTVMAILGPVEVVDDVTGGLKLL
;
A
#
# COMPACT_ATOMS: atom_id res chain seq x y z
N MET A 1 9.32 48.62 -49.08
CA MET A 1 7.91 48.16 -49.04
C MET A 1 7.91 46.89 -49.89
N MET A 2 7.76 45.66 -49.42
CA MET A 2 7.08 45.08 -48.26
C MET A 2 7.88 43.88 -47.69
N MET A 3 7.73 43.66 -46.39
CA MET A 3 8.17 42.49 -45.63
C MET A 3 7.16 41.33 -45.77
N GLY A 4 7.60 40.09 -45.59
CA GLY A 4 6.78 38.87 -45.44
C GLY A 4 7.04 37.88 -46.57
N LEU A 5 7.26 36.58 -46.37
CA LEU A 5 6.89 35.70 -45.26
C LEU A 5 7.70 34.38 -45.41
N GLU A 6 8.95 34.32 -44.96
CA GLU A 6 9.70 33.05 -44.83
C GLU A 6 9.33 32.38 -43.50
N LEU A 7 8.09 31.89 -43.39
CA LEU A 7 7.69 31.05 -42.27
C LEU A 7 8.21 29.62 -42.51
N GLY A 8 9.34 29.33 -41.86
CA GLY A 8 10.12 28.12 -42.05
C GLY A 8 9.33 26.81 -41.87
N LEU A 9 9.52 25.94 -42.86
CA LEU A 9 9.01 24.56 -42.96
C LEU A 9 9.29 23.69 -41.70
N GLY A 10 10.23 24.10 -40.84
CA GLY A 10 10.55 23.42 -39.58
C GLY A 10 9.46 23.50 -38.50
N TRP A 11 8.68 24.59 -38.44
CA TRP A 11 7.64 24.74 -37.41
C TRP A 11 6.42 23.85 -37.68
N VAL A 12 6.10 23.64 -38.95
CA VAL A 12 5.02 22.73 -39.37
C VAL A 12 5.38 21.28 -39.01
N GLY A 13 6.65 20.89 -39.18
CA GLY A 13 7.15 19.58 -38.75
C GLY A 13 7.07 19.36 -37.24
N ALA A 14 7.44 20.36 -36.44
CA ALA A 14 7.35 20.29 -34.98
C ALA A 14 5.91 20.13 -34.48
N ILE A 15 4.95 20.80 -35.12
CA ILE A 15 3.52 20.69 -34.79
C ILE A 15 2.98 19.29 -35.14
N LEU A 16 3.37 18.73 -36.28
CA LEU A 16 2.93 17.39 -36.69
C LEU A 16 3.48 16.28 -35.78
N VAL A 17 4.76 16.37 -35.40
CA VAL A 17 5.37 15.41 -34.47
C VAL A 17 4.76 15.55 -33.06
N GLY A 18 4.56 16.78 -32.59
CA GLY A 18 3.95 17.05 -31.28
C GLY A 18 2.50 16.57 -31.18
N THR A 19 1.67 16.86 -32.19
CA THR A 19 0.26 16.42 -32.22
C THR A 19 0.13 14.91 -32.38
N GLY A 20 1.04 14.27 -33.14
CA GLY A 20 1.10 12.81 -33.27
C GLY A 20 1.40 12.11 -31.94
N TRP A 21 2.38 12.60 -31.17
CA TRP A 21 2.72 12.01 -29.87
C TRP A 21 1.62 12.22 -28.82
N LEU A 22 0.96 13.38 -28.84
CA LEU A 22 -0.20 13.67 -28.00
C LEU A 22 -1.38 12.74 -28.28
N ALA A 23 -1.71 12.53 -29.56
CA ALA A 23 -2.79 11.62 -29.97
C ALA A 23 -2.49 10.16 -29.61
N LEU A 24 -1.23 9.73 -29.81
CA LEU A 24 -0.78 8.39 -29.44
C LEU A 24 -0.84 8.18 -27.91
N GLY A 25 -0.35 9.16 -27.13
CA GLY A 25 -0.44 9.16 -25.68
C GLY A 25 -1.89 9.14 -25.18
N TYR A 26 -2.79 9.90 -25.82
CA TYR A 26 -4.22 9.88 -25.50
C TYR A 26 -4.87 8.52 -25.79
N PHE A 27 -4.52 7.87 -26.91
CA PHE A 27 -5.07 6.57 -27.27
C PHE A 27 -4.61 5.45 -26.31
N PHE A 28 -3.33 5.46 -25.92
CA PHE A 28 -2.82 4.53 -24.90
C PHE A 28 -3.39 4.83 -23.50
N GLY A 29 -3.51 6.11 -23.12
CA GLY A 29 -4.10 6.53 -21.84
C GLY A 29 -5.61 6.25 -21.74
N ALA A 30 -6.35 6.30 -22.84
CA ALA A 30 -7.78 6.00 -22.88
C ALA A 30 -8.07 4.48 -22.87
N ARG A 31 -7.17 3.67 -23.44
CA ARG A 31 -7.32 2.20 -23.48
C ARG A 31 -6.85 1.51 -22.20
N TYR A 32 -5.98 2.17 -21.44
CA TYR A 32 -5.59 1.79 -20.09
C TYR A 32 -5.89 2.95 -19.14
N PRO A 33 -7.17 3.16 -18.74
CA PRO A 33 -7.43 4.11 -17.69
C PRO A 33 -6.55 3.70 -16.51
N PRO A 34 -5.77 4.61 -15.91
CA PRO A 34 -5.09 4.28 -14.68
C PRO A 34 -6.20 3.78 -13.75
N ARG A 35 -6.11 2.53 -13.28
CA ARG A 35 -6.95 2.05 -12.20
C ARG A 35 -6.54 2.84 -10.97
N ILE A 36 -6.94 4.10 -10.93
CA ILE A 36 -6.88 4.97 -9.78
C ILE A 36 -7.93 4.39 -8.86
N ILE A 37 -7.47 3.63 -7.87
CA ILE A 37 -8.24 3.08 -6.76
C ILE A 37 -8.64 4.23 -5.82
N PHE A 38 -9.32 5.26 -6.34
CA PHE A 38 -9.89 6.34 -5.53
C PHE A 38 -11.41 6.22 -5.37
N SER A 39 -12.08 5.33 -6.11
CA SER A 39 -13.54 5.22 -6.06
C SER A 39 -14.05 4.58 -4.76
N ALA A 40 -13.37 3.54 -4.24
CA ALA A 40 -13.86 2.81 -3.06
C ALA A 40 -13.78 3.64 -1.76
N ARG A 41 -12.74 4.48 -1.60
CA ARG A 41 -12.55 5.28 -0.38
C ARG A 41 -13.50 6.47 -0.31
N LEU A 42 -13.76 7.12 -1.45
CA LEU A 42 -14.68 8.25 -1.53
C LEU A 42 -16.14 7.79 -1.37
N ALA A 43 -16.50 6.64 -1.95
CA ALA A 43 -17.82 6.05 -1.77
C ALA A 43 -18.10 5.66 -0.32
N LYS A 44 -17.10 5.12 0.41
CA LYS A 44 -17.25 4.73 1.83
C LYS A 44 -17.29 5.96 2.76
N GLN A 45 -16.55 7.03 2.46
CA GLN A 45 -16.63 8.29 3.21
C GLN A 45 -17.95 9.04 2.98
N ALA A 46 -18.49 9.03 1.76
CA ALA A 46 -19.79 9.65 1.45
C ALA A 46 -20.96 8.92 2.14
N ALA A 47 -20.87 7.58 2.27
CA ALA A 47 -21.86 6.79 3.00
C ALA A 47 -21.83 7.08 4.51
N LEU A 48 -20.64 7.22 5.11
CA LEU A 48 -20.47 7.56 6.53
C LEU A 48 -20.93 8.99 6.87
N ALA A 49 -20.72 9.95 5.96
CA ALA A 49 -21.07 11.35 6.18
C ALA A 49 -22.60 11.60 6.14
N ASN A 50 -23.36 10.78 5.39
CA ASN A 50 -24.81 10.91 5.30
C ASN A 50 -25.55 10.42 6.55
N ASP A 51 -24.95 9.54 7.36
CA ASP A 51 -25.59 8.96 8.54
C ASP A 51 -25.59 9.90 9.76
N LEU A 52 -24.75 10.94 9.74
CA LEU A 52 -24.67 11.93 10.83
C LEU A 52 -25.67 13.10 10.70
N SER A 53 -26.37 13.24 9.56
CA SER A 53 -27.27 14.39 9.34
C SER A 53 -28.77 14.08 9.49
N ASN A 54 -29.20 12.81 9.53
CA ASN A 54 -30.63 12.49 9.45
C ASN A 54 -31.26 12.08 10.78
N GLY A 55 -31.34 13.03 11.71
CA GLY A 55 -32.25 12.93 12.84
C GLY A 55 -33.71 13.19 12.41
N LYS A 56 -34.55 12.13 12.33
CA LYS A 56 -35.93 12.07 12.89
C LYS A 56 -36.76 10.84 12.41
N LYS A 57 -37.15 10.02 13.39
CA LYS A 57 -38.42 9.27 13.60
C LYS A 57 -39.16 8.67 12.38
N LYS A 58 -39.36 7.34 12.40
CA LYS A 58 -40.67 6.71 12.07
C LYS A 58 -40.94 5.43 12.88
N LYS A 59 -42.24 5.23 13.14
CA LYS A 59 -42.91 4.36 14.12
C LYS A 59 -42.84 2.85 13.84
N LYS A 60 -42.87 2.11 14.96
CA LYS A 60 -43.06 0.67 15.22
C LYS A 60 -44.21 -0.02 14.45
N LYS A 61 -43.95 -1.21 13.90
CA LYS A 61 -44.88 -2.37 13.85
C LYS A 61 -44.10 -3.69 13.81
N ASN A 62 -44.62 -4.70 14.49
CA ASN A 62 -43.97 -5.92 14.99
C ASN A 62 -44.31 -7.14 14.13
N LYS A 63 -43.35 -8.03 13.79
CA LYS A 63 -43.49 -9.51 13.88
C LYS A 63 -42.29 -10.30 13.32
N ASP A 64 -41.92 -11.32 14.10
CA ASP A 64 -41.26 -12.61 13.79
C ASP A 64 -39.74 -12.66 13.41
N LYS A 65 -38.93 -13.16 14.36
CA LYS A 65 -37.61 -13.82 14.18
C LYS A 65 -37.83 -15.30 13.70
N PRO A 66 -36.84 -16.09 13.21
CA PRO A 66 -35.37 -15.92 13.27
C PRO A 66 -34.59 -16.32 12.00
N LYS A 67 -33.30 -15.95 11.93
CA LYS A 67 -32.13 -16.78 11.53
C LYS A 67 -30.87 -15.93 11.73
N ASP A 68 -29.89 -16.45 12.47
CA ASP A 68 -28.77 -15.69 13.03
C ASP A 68 -27.87 -15.05 11.96
N PRO A 69 -27.64 -13.71 11.99
CA PRO A 69 -26.71 -13.02 11.08
C PRO A 69 -25.21 -13.26 11.36
N LEU A 70 -24.83 -14.21 12.23
CA LEU A 70 -23.66 -14.04 13.09
C LEU A 70 -22.33 -14.67 12.63
N GLU A 71 -22.16 -15.10 11.38
CA GLU A 71 -20.91 -15.78 10.96
C GLU A 71 -20.10 -15.06 9.88
N ILE A 72 -20.73 -14.40 8.91
CA ILE A 72 -20.02 -13.77 7.78
C ILE A 72 -19.52 -12.37 8.12
N GLU A 73 -20.30 -11.59 8.88
CA GLU A 73 -19.92 -10.24 9.31
C GLU A 73 -18.77 -10.28 10.33
N ASN A 74 -18.81 -11.22 11.29
CA ASN A 74 -17.72 -11.44 12.25
C ASN A 74 -16.40 -11.86 11.58
N LEU A 75 -16.46 -12.68 10.53
CA LEU A 75 -15.27 -13.08 9.78
C LEU A 75 -14.66 -11.92 8.97
N ALA A 76 -15.52 -11.04 8.45
CA ALA A 76 -15.11 -9.84 7.72
C ALA A 76 -14.47 -8.78 8.65
N ASP A 77 -14.89 -8.72 9.91
CA ASP A 77 -14.27 -7.84 10.92
C ASP A 77 -12.93 -8.40 11.40
N ILE A 78 -12.82 -9.72 11.64
CA ILE A 78 -11.55 -10.36 11.99
C ILE A 78 -10.49 -10.18 10.89
N LEU A 79 -10.88 -10.24 9.61
CA LEU A 79 -9.96 -10.03 8.48
C LEU A 79 -9.58 -8.56 8.27
N GLN A 80 -10.37 -7.60 8.76
CA GLN A 80 -10.06 -6.16 8.70
C GLN A 80 -8.97 -5.76 9.71
N ASP A 81 -8.73 -6.58 10.74
CA ASP A 81 -7.77 -6.30 11.82
C ASP A 81 -6.41 -7.00 11.65
N PHE A 82 -6.00 -7.34 10.42
CA PHE A 82 -4.65 -7.85 10.16
C PHE A 82 -3.76 -6.79 9.52
N LYS A 83 -2.50 -6.75 9.94
CA LYS A 83 -1.47 -5.93 9.31
C LYS A 83 -0.18 -6.68 9.10
N MET A 84 0.61 -6.18 8.16
CA MET A 84 1.97 -6.63 7.91
C MET A 84 2.95 -5.53 8.31
N VAL A 85 3.94 -5.85 9.12
CA VAL A 85 5.04 -4.95 9.46
C VAL A 85 6.32 -5.46 8.82
N LEU A 86 7.00 -4.58 8.08
CA LEU A 86 8.31 -4.81 7.50
C LEU A 86 9.35 -4.10 8.37
N VAL A 87 10.16 -4.87 9.07
CA VAL A 87 11.27 -4.41 9.90
C VAL A 87 12.52 -4.39 9.05
N VAL A 88 13.04 -3.19 8.78
CA VAL A 88 14.16 -2.95 7.87
C VAL A 88 15.41 -2.60 8.67
N ARG A 89 16.53 -3.23 8.34
CA ARG A 89 17.83 -2.88 8.90
C ARG A 89 18.32 -1.53 8.38
N ASN A 90 18.49 -0.59 9.31
CA ASN A 90 18.94 0.77 9.03
C ASN A 90 20.47 0.88 8.99
N ASP A 91 21.17 0.02 9.72
CA ASP A 91 22.64 -0.07 9.75
C ASP A 91 23.25 -0.41 8.39
N LEU A 92 22.51 -1.14 7.54
CA LEU A 92 22.93 -1.50 6.19
C LEU A 92 22.85 -0.34 5.17
N LYS A 93 22.36 0.85 5.58
CA LYS A 93 22.27 2.08 4.76
C LYS A 93 21.74 1.84 3.35
N MET A 94 20.65 1.06 3.23
CA MET A 94 20.05 0.76 1.94
C MET A 94 19.55 2.03 1.23
N GLY A 95 19.89 2.19 -0.05
CA GLY A 95 19.29 3.22 -0.89
C GLY A 95 17.77 3.01 -1.00
N LYS A 96 17.01 4.11 -1.05
CA LYS A 96 15.54 4.13 -1.07
C LYS A 96 14.91 3.19 -2.12
N GLY A 97 15.58 3.02 -3.27
CA GLY A 97 15.13 2.12 -4.33
C GLY A 97 15.18 0.63 -3.97
N LYS A 98 16.16 0.19 -3.17
CA LYS A 98 16.29 -1.20 -2.74
C LYS A 98 15.24 -1.57 -1.69
N ILE A 99 14.94 -0.63 -0.79
CA ILE A 99 13.89 -0.78 0.22
C ILE A 99 12.53 -0.95 -0.47
N ALA A 100 12.21 -0.10 -1.45
CA ALA A 100 10.97 -0.21 -2.22
C ALA A 100 10.85 -1.52 -3.00
N ALA A 101 11.97 -2.05 -3.54
CA ALA A 101 11.98 -3.34 -4.22
C ALA A 101 11.68 -4.50 -3.27
N GLN A 102 12.20 -4.47 -2.04
CA GLN A 102 11.92 -5.49 -1.03
C GLN A 102 10.50 -5.38 -0.43
N CYS A 103 9.90 -4.19 -0.46
CA CYS A 103 8.53 -3.96 0.04
C CYS A 103 7.44 -4.24 -1.02
N ARG A 104 7.80 -4.52 -2.28
CA ARG A 104 6.84 -4.72 -3.38
C ARG A 104 6.20 -6.11 -3.30
N TRP A 105 5.17 -6.22 -2.47
CA TRP A 105 4.22 -7.35 -2.43
C TRP A 105 2.77 -6.80 -2.33
N GLU A 106 2.32 -6.12 -3.39
CA GLU A 106 1.09 -5.31 -3.43
C GLU A 106 -0.12 -6.04 -4.04
N MET A 107 -0.52 -7.22 -3.55
CA MET A 107 -1.71 -7.90 -4.08
C MET A 107 -2.88 -8.04 -3.11
N CYS A 108 -2.75 -7.62 -1.85
CA CYS A 108 -3.86 -7.63 -0.90
C CYS A 108 -3.97 -6.25 -0.25
N ALA A 109 -5.18 -5.70 -0.17
CA ALA A 109 -5.52 -4.39 0.41
C ALA A 109 -5.28 -4.29 1.94
N GLN A 110 -4.30 -5.01 2.46
CA GLN A 110 -3.93 -5.06 3.87
C GLN A 110 -2.90 -3.98 4.19
N PRO A 111 -3.03 -3.27 5.33
CA PRO A 111 -2.06 -2.28 5.79
C PRO A 111 -0.64 -2.86 5.87
N LYS A 112 0.33 -2.13 5.31
CA LYS A 112 1.75 -2.43 5.40
C LYS A 112 2.47 -1.26 6.06
N VAL A 113 3.15 -1.53 7.16
CA VAL A 113 3.92 -0.52 7.91
C VAL A 113 5.39 -0.90 7.83
N VAL A 114 6.25 0.09 7.57
CA VAL A 114 7.69 -0.12 7.50
C VAL A 114 8.34 0.55 8.71
N VAL A 115 9.04 -0.23 9.51
CA VAL A 115 9.75 0.22 10.71
C VAL A 115 11.24 -0.10 10.58
N LYS A 116 12.06 0.58 11.38
CA LYS A 116 13.51 0.42 11.37
C LYS A 116 14.06 -0.27 12.61
N ILE A 117 15.15 -1.00 12.41
CA ILE A 117 15.96 -1.63 13.46
C ILE A 117 17.44 -1.41 13.14
N GLU A 118 18.28 -1.26 14.16
CA GLU A 118 19.68 -0.86 14.00
C GLU A 118 20.67 -2.03 14.04
N SER A 119 20.22 -3.25 14.38
CA SER A 119 21.08 -4.43 14.53
C SER A 119 20.40 -5.70 14.03
N GLU A 120 21.21 -6.66 13.57
CA GLU A 120 20.75 -8.00 13.21
C GLU A 120 20.34 -8.81 14.44
N GLU A 121 21.08 -8.69 15.53
CA GLU A 121 20.82 -9.37 16.79
C GLU A 121 19.46 -8.95 17.36
N ASP A 122 19.17 -7.65 17.38
CA ASP A 122 17.87 -7.13 17.82
C ASP A 122 16.72 -7.65 16.93
N MET A 123 16.95 -7.82 15.63
CA MET A 123 15.97 -8.40 14.70
C MET A 123 15.67 -9.86 15.02
N LEU A 124 16.68 -10.65 15.42
CA LEU A 124 16.50 -12.05 15.81
C LEU A 124 15.75 -12.17 17.13
N VAL A 125 16.08 -11.33 18.12
CA VAL A 125 15.32 -11.26 19.39
C VAL A 125 13.86 -10.91 19.12
N LEU A 126 13.61 -9.94 18.23
CA LEU A 126 12.27 -9.56 17.82
C LEU A 126 11.53 -10.72 17.12
N GLN A 127 12.24 -11.53 16.32
CA GLN A 127 11.69 -12.72 15.68
C GLN A 127 11.27 -13.78 16.70
N GLU A 128 12.10 -14.07 17.69
CA GLU A 128 11.79 -15.02 18.75
C GLU A 128 10.56 -14.59 19.54
N ARG A 129 10.46 -13.30 19.86
CA ARG A 129 9.27 -12.70 20.50
C ARG A 129 8.01 -12.82 19.63
N ALA A 130 8.12 -12.62 18.32
CA ALA A 130 6.98 -12.81 17.43
C ALA A 130 6.55 -14.29 17.35
N LYS A 131 7.53 -15.21 17.29
CA LYS A 131 7.29 -16.65 17.26
C LYS A 131 6.63 -17.17 18.54
N SER A 132 6.98 -16.63 19.71
CA SER A 132 6.34 -17.02 20.98
C SER A 132 4.87 -16.60 21.07
N LEU A 133 4.46 -15.61 20.27
CA LEU A 133 3.07 -15.19 20.07
C LEU A 133 2.41 -15.87 18.85
N ASN A 134 3.04 -16.92 18.31
CA ASN A 134 2.56 -17.65 17.12
C ASN A 134 2.37 -16.76 15.88
N LEU A 135 3.09 -15.64 15.77
CA LEU A 135 3.03 -14.79 14.59
C LEU A 135 3.93 -15.36 13.47
N PRO A 136 3.41 -15.48 12.24
CA PRO A 136 4.22 -15.83 11.09
C PRO A 136 5.26 -14.73 10.81
N THR A 137 6.52 -15.15 10.69
CA THR A 137 7.65 -14.27 10.37
C THR A 137 8.49 -14.81 9.23
N HIS A 138 9.07 -13.93 8.43
CA HIS A 138 9.99 -14.29 7.35
C HIS A 138 11.15 -13.30 7.30
N ILE A 139 12.39 -13.80 7.20
CA ILE A 139 13.59 -12.97 7.06
C ILE A 139 14.14 -13.11 5.65
N THR A 140 14.31 -11.99 4.97
CA THR A 140 14.93 -11.89 3.65
C THR A 140 16.45 -11.77 3.79
N ILE A 141 17.15 -12.71 3.16
CA ILE A 141 18.61 -12.76 3.11
C ILE A 141 19.09 -12.19 1.77
N ASP A 142 20.07 -11.28 1.80
CA ASP A 142 20.66 -10.74 0.59
C ASP A 142 21.53 -11.78 -0.12
N ALA A 143 21.27 -11.99 -1.41
CA ALA A 143 22.02 -12.94 -2.22
C ALA A 143 23.41 -12.43 -2.65
N GLY A 144 23.86 -11.24 -2.20
CA GLY A 144 25.15 -10.67 -2.57
C GLY A 144 25.20 -10.04 -3.96
N ARG A 145 24.04 -9.85 -4.60
CA ARG A 145 23.94 -9.15 -5.91
C ARG A 145 23.77 -7.64 -5.77
N THR A 146 23.96 -7.12 -4.56
CA THR A 146 23.74 -5.73 -4.22
C THR A 146 24.95 -5.19 -3.45
N GLN A 147 24.88 -3.92 -3.04
CA GLN A 147 25.92 -3.26 -2.25
C GLN A 147 25.97 -3.74 -0.78
N ILE A 148 25.06 -4.62 -0.36
CA ILE A 148 25.06 -5.23 0.98
C ILE A 148 25.89 -6.52 0.95
N ALA A 149 26.55 -6.81 2.07
CA ALA A 149 27.34 -8.04 2.21
C ALA A 149 26.47 -9.28 1.93
N PRO A 150 26.97 -10.27 1.16
CA PRO A 150 26.26 -11.51 0.91
C PRO A 150 25.85 -12.20 2.21
N ASN A 151 24.70 -12.88 2.19
CA ASN A 151 24.12 -13.58 3.34
C ASN A 151 23.66 -12.67 4.50
N SER A 152 23.65 -11.35 4.33
CA SER A 152 23.09 -10.44 5.33
C SER A 152 21.57 -10.59 5.41
N ARG A 153 21.02 -10.71 6.62
CA ARG A 153 19.58 -10.55 6.87
C ARG A 153 19.23 -9.09 6.70
N THR A 154 18.27 -8.74 5.84
CA THR A 154 17.99 -7.34 5.46
C THR A 154 16.65 -6.84 5.97
N VAL A 155 15.61 -7.65 5.81
CA VAL A 155 14.23 -7.30 6.17
C VAL A 155 13.58 -8.49 6.84
N MET A 156 12.84 -8.24 7.91
CA MET A 156 11.92 -9.20 8.50
C MET A 156 10.48 -8.75 8.26
N ALA A 157 9.63 -9.66 7.80
CA ALA A 157 8.19 -9.45 7.73
C ALA A 157 7.51 -10.15 8.90
N ILE A 158 6.54 -9.47 9.51
CA ILE A 158 5.63 -10.01 10.53
C ILE A 158 4.21 -9.75 10.05
N LEU A 159 3.34 -10.77 10.07
CA LEU A 159 1.93 -10.66 9.72
C LEU A 159 1.07 -11.17 10.88
N GLY A 160 -0.02 -10.47 11.20
CA GLY A 160 -0.95 -10.93 12.24
C GLY A 160 -1.99 -9.88 12.62
N PRO A 161 -2.79 -10.16 13.66
CA PRO A 161 -3.73 -9.20 14.22
C PRO A 161 -3.01 -7.92 14.66
N VAL A 162 -3.63 -6.75 14.43
CA VAL A 162 -3.02 -5.44 14.69
C VAL A 162 -2.44 -5.34 16.10
N GLU A 163 -3.24 -5.71 17.11
CA GLU A 163 -2.85 -5.63 18.53
C GLU A 163 -1.62 -6.49 18.84
N VAL A 164 -1.64 -7.77 18.41
CA VAL A 164 -0.54 -8.72 18.69
C VAL A 164 0.74 -8.32 17.96
N VAL A 165 0.62 -7.77 16.74
CA VAL A 165 1.77 -7.26 15.99
C VAL A 165 2.32 -5.97 16.62
N ASP A 166 1.46 -5.11 17.16
CA ASP A 166 1.86 -3.90 17.90
C ASP A 166 2.57 -4.22 19.21
N ASP A 167 2.17 -5.28 19.92
CA ASP A 167 2.89 -5.71 21.12
C ASP A 167 4.36 -5.97 20.80
N VAL A 168 4.64 -6.56 19.64
CA VAL A 168 6.00 -6.85 19.18
C VAL A 168 6.70 -5.59 18.66
N THR A 169 6.03 -4.82 17.79
CA THR A 169 6.68 -3.82 16.92
C THR A 169 6.40 -2.36 17.27
N GLY A 170 5.47 -2.08 18.18
CA GLY A 170 4.98 -0.72 18.47
C GLY A 170 6.02 0.23 19.04
N GLY A 171 7.10 -0.30 19.64
CA GLY A 171 8.24 0.51 20.11
C GLY A 171 9.24 0.91 19.01
N LEU A 172 9.11 0.34 17.82
CA LEU A 172 10.03 0.61 16.71
C LEU A 172 9.61 1.89 15.97
N LYS A 173 10.61 2.62 15.47
CA LYS A 173 10.38 3.85 14.72
C LYS A 173 10.01 3.52 13.28
N LEU A 174 9.15 4.35 12.68
CA LEU A 174 8.92 4.31 11.24
C LEU A 174 10.23 4.57 10.48
N LEU A 175 10.41 3.89 9.35
CA LEU A 175 11.59 4.02 8.48
C LEU A 175 11.61 5.36 7.73
#